data_AF-A0A2V3JLL9-F1
#
_entry.id   AF-A0A2V3JLL9-F1
#
_cell.length_a   1.000
_cell.length_b   1.000
_cell.length_c   1.000
_cell.angle_alpha   90.00
_cell.angle_beta   90.00
_cell.angle_gamma   90.00
#
_symmetry.space_group_name_H-M   'P 1'
#
loop_
_entity.id
_entity.type
_entity.pdbx_description
1 polymer ?
#
loop_
_entity_poly.entity_id
_entity_poly.type
_entity_poly.pdbx_seq_one_letter_code
_entity_poly.pdbx_strand_id
1 'polypeptide(L)' 'MPSETDQIGVHVNGNDASDIAWGLGGLLDDMGEAALMGKRVRKPVARHFTWDKVADSTIDVHAGVVANRGKY' A
#
# COMPACT_ATOMS: atom_id res chain seq x y z
N MET A 1 13.04 -10.33 -1.25
CA MET A 1 11.64 -10.30 -1.71
C MET A 1 10.76 -10.74 -0.54
N PRO A 2 9.49 -10.29 -0.41
CA PRO A 2 8.60 -10.92 0.57
C PRO A 2 8.61 -12.42 0.30
N SER A 3 8.59 -13.25 1.34
CA SER A 3 8.28 -14.66 1.16
C SER A 3 6.92 -14.75 0.47
N GLU A 4 6.71 -15.72 -0.42
CA GLU A 4 5.41 -15.93 -1.09
C GLU A 4 4.24 -15.95 -0.08
N THR A 5 4.51 -16.41 1.14
CA THR A 5 3.55 -16.46 2.25
C THR A 5 3.06 -15.10 2.77
N ASP A 6 3.81 -14.02 2.54
CA ASP A 6 3.48 -12.65 2.99
C ASP A 6 3.03 -11.74 1.85
N GLN A 7 2.74 -12.30 0.67
CA GLN A 7 2.24 -11.51 -0.45
C GLN A 7 0.89 -10.87 -0.12
N ILE A 8 0.79 -9.56 -0.37
CA ILE A 8 -0.40 -8.72 -0.12
C ILE A 8 -1.02 -8.15 -1.41
N GLY A 9 -0.45 -8.48 -2.57
CA GLY A 9 -0.85 -7.97 -3.87
C GLY A 9 0.12 -8.40 -4.97
N VAL A 10 -0.19 -8.02 -6.21
CA VAL A 10 0.65 -8.23 -7.39
C VAL A 10 1.08 -6.86 -7.89
N HIS A 11 2.38 -6.69 -8.14
CA HIS A 11 2.89 -5.49 -8.77
C HIS A 11 2.84 -5.65 -10.29
N VAL A 12 2.31 -4.66 -10.99
CA VAL A 12 2.20 -4.62 -12.45
C VAL A 12 2.61 -3.24 -12.96
N ASN A 13 3.10 -3.17 -14.19
CA ASN A 13 3.30 -1.95 -14.94
C ASN A 13 1.95 -1.40 -15.43
N GLY A 14 1.50 -0.29 -14.85
CA GLY A 14 0.23 0.34 -15.21
C GLY A 14 0.14 0.88 -16.65
N ASN A 15 1.25 0.95 -17.38
CA ASN A 15 1.29 1.37 -18.78
C ASN A 15 1.33 0.19 -19.78
N ASP A 16 1.29 -1.05 -19.30
CA ASP A 16 1.32 -2.26 -20.13
C ASP A 16 0.07 -3.11 -19.88
N ALA A 17 -0.80 -3.17 -20.88
CA ALA A 17 -2.03 -3.95 -20.80
C ALA A 17 -1.78 -5.46 -20.64
N SER A 18 -0.67 -5.98 -21.19
CA SER A 18 -0.33 -7.40 -21.10
C SER A 18 0.11 -7.77 -19.68
N ASP A 19 0.86 -6.89 -19.03
CA ASP A 19 1.33 -7.08 -17.66
C ASP A 19 0.17 -6.99 -16.65
N ILE A 20 -0.77 -6.07 -16.88
CA ILE A 20 -2.03 -6.00 -16.12
C ILE A 20 -2.83 -7.30 -16.28
N ALA A 21 -2.97 -7.79 -17.52
CA ALA A 21 -3.70 -9.03 -17.79
C ALA A 21 -3.03 -10.24 -17.13
N TRP A 22 -1.69 -10.31 -17.14
CA TRP A 22 -0.93 -11.34 -16.44
C TRP A 22 -1.20 -11.29 -14.91
N GLY A 23 -1.10 -10.10 -14.29
CA GLY A 23 -1.31 -9.97 -12.86
C GLY A 23 -2.74 -10.29 -12.41
N LEU A 24 -3.74 -9.92 -13.22
CA LEU A 24 -5.13 -10.27 -12.97
C LEU A 24 -5.39 -11.77 -13.17
N GLY A 25 -4.86 -12.35 -14.25
CA GLY A 25 -4.97 -13.78 -14.53
C GLY A 25 -4.40 -14.63 -13.39
N GLY A 26 -3.17 -14.33 -12.97
CA GLY A 26 -2.53 -15.03 -11.86
C GLY A 26 -3.27 -14.90 -10.52
N LEU A 27 -3.96 -13.78 -10.28
CA LEU A 27 -4.82 -13.62 -9.09
C LEU A 27 -6.07 -14.51 -9.17
N LEU A 28 -6.64 -14.69 -10.36
CA LEU A 28 -7.86 -15.46 -10.58
C LEU A 28 -7.61 -16.97 -10.68
N ASP A 29 -6.38 -17.39 -10.96
CA ASP A 29 -5.99 -18.81 -11.02
C ASP A 29 -6.18 -19.54 -9.68
N ASP A 30 -5.99 -18.85 -8.55
CA ASP A 30 -6.31 -19.36 -7.20
C ASP A 30 -7.09 -18.32 -6.36
N MET A 31 -8.42 -18.42 -6.42
CA MET A 31 -9.32 -17.56 -5.66
C MET A 31 -9.19 -17.72 -4.14
N GLY A 32 -8.70 -18.87 -3.66
CA GLY A 32 -8.45 -19.10 -2.24
C GLY A 32 -7.27 -18.27 -1.74
N GLU A 33 -6.17 -18.31 -2.48
CA GLU A 33 -4.98 -17.50 -2.20
C GLU A 33 -5.26 -16.00 -2.38
N ALA A 34 -6.02 -15.61 -3.40
CA ALA A 34 -6.46 -14.22 -3.58
C ALA A 34 -7.23 -13.69 -2.35
N ALA A 35 -8.10 -14.52 -1.76
CA ALA A 35 -8.82 -14.17 -0.54
C ALA A 35 -7.88 -14.07 0.69
N LEU A 36 -6.85 -14.91 0.77
CA LEU A 36 -5.82 -14.84 1.82
C LEU A 36 -4.96 -13.58 1.68
N MET A 37 -4.50 -13.24 0.48
CA MET A 37 -3.81 -11.98 0.19
C MET A 37 -4.63 -10.77 0.66
N GLY A 38 -5.93 -10.75 0.34
CA GLY A 38 -6.86 -9.72 0.81
C GLY A 38 -6.99 -9.65 2.35
N LYS A 39 -6.93 -10.79 3.04
CA LYS A 39 -6.88 -10.82 4.52
C LYS A 39 -5.54 -10.30 5.06
N ARG A 40 -4.42 -10.63 4.41
CA ARG A 40 -3.07 -10.21 4.82
C ARG A 40 -2.93 -8.69 4.70
N VAL A 41 -3.34 -8.08 3.59
CA VAL A 41 -3.19 -6.62 3.36
C VAL A 41 -3.99 -5.76 4.35
N ARG A 42 -5.15 -6.24 4.84
CA ARG A 42 -5.95 -5.50 5.83
C ARG A 42 -5.22 -5.26 7.15
N LYS A 43 -4.33 -6.15 7.57
CA LYS A 43 -3.58 -6.02 8.83
C LYS A 43 -2.63 -4.81 8.85
N PRO A 44 -1.68 -4.64 7.91
CA PRO A 44 -0.85 -3.44 7.84
C PRO A 44 -1.67 -2.20 7.46
N VAL A 45 -2.72 -2.32 6.63
CA VAL A 45 -3.59 -1.18 6.30
C VAL A 45 -4.21 -0.58 7.55
N ALA A 46 -4.89 -1.41 8.36
CA ALA A 46 -5.49 -0.97 9.62
C ALA A 46 -4.46 -0.48 10.65
N ARG A 47 -3.20 -0.91 10.54
CA ARG A 47 -2.12 -0.47 11.43
C ARG A 47 -1.54 0.87 11.01
N HIS A 48 -1.36 1.13 9.71
CA HIS A 48 -0.52 2.23 9.22
C HIS A 48 -1.31 3.35 8.55
N PHE A 49 -2.49 3.08 8.03
CA PHE A 49 -3.28 4.03 7.25
C PHE A 49 -4.56 4.41 8.00
N THR A 50 -4.41 4.78 9.28
CA THR A 50 -5.50 5.28 10.11
C THR A 50 -5.61 6.80 10.02
N TRP A 51 -6.78 7.34 10.35
CA TRP A 51 -6.98 8.80 10.43
C TRP A 51 -5.98 9.47 11.37
N ASP A 52 -5.74 8.89 12.55
CA ASP A 52 -4.78 9.43 13.52
C ASP A 52 -3.39 9.55 12.90
N LYS A 53 -2.88 8.49 12.24
CA LYS A 53 -1.56 8.51 11.62
C LYS A 53 -1.45 9.51 10.47
N VAL A 54 -2.49 9.63 9.67
CA VAL A 54 -2.53 10.60 8.56
C VAL A 54 -2.60 12.03 9.10
N ALA A 55 -3.41 12.28 10.13
CA ALA A 55 -3.53 13.58 10.77
C ALA A 55 -2.20 14.00 11.43
N ASP A 56 -1.59 13.11 12.21
CA ASP A 56 -0.30 13.33 12.86
C ASP A 56 0.78 13.66 11.82
N SER A 57 0.93 12.81 10.79
CA SER A 57 1.91 13.05 9.72
C SER A 57 1.64 14.35 8.96
N THR A 58 0.37 14.73 8.79
CA THR A 58 0.00 15.99 8.13
C THR A 58 0.40 17.18 9.00
N ILE A 59 0.12 17.14 10.30
CA ILE A 59 0.50 18.19 11.25
C ILE A 59 2.02 18.36 11.29
N ASP A 60 2.78 17.26 11.36
CA ASP A 60 4.24 17.28 11.40
C ASP A 60 4.84 17.99 10.18
N VAL A 61 4.32 17.71 8.98
CA VAL A 61 4.75 18.39 7.75
C VAL A 61 4.47 19.89 7.81
N HIS A 62 3.27 20.30 8.24
CA HIS A 62 2.90 21.71 8.32
C HIS A 62 3.70 22.45 9.39
N ALA A 63 3.90 21.83 10.56
CA ALA A 63 4.72 22.37 11.63
C ALA A 63 6.18 22.58 11.17
N GLY A 64 6.73 21.63 10.41
CA GLY A 64 8.04 21.76 9.79
C GLY A 64 8.16 22.96 8.84
N VAL A 65 7.12 23.20 8.01
CA VAL A 65 7.07 24.38 7.13
C VAL A 65 7.00 25.68 7.93
N VAL A 66 6.17 25.75 8.98
CA VAL A 66 6.04 26.94 9.84
C VAL A 66 7.35 27.22 10.58
N ALA A 67 7.98 26.21 11.16
CA ALA A 67 9.24 26.34 11.89
C ALA A 67 10.39 26.83 11.00
N ASN A 68 10.43 26.39 9.73
CA ASN A 68 11.45 26.84 8.77
C ASN A 68 11.21 28.27 8.25
N ARG A 69 9.96 28.76 8.24
CA ARG A 69 9.67 30.17 7.91
C ARG A 69 10.17 31.16 8.96
N GLY A 70 10.39 30.75 10.20
CA GLY A 70 10.98 31.60 11.26
C GLY A 70 12.51 31.66 11.24
N LYS A 71 13.18 30.98 10.30
CA LYS A 71 14.65 30.91 10.19
C LYS A 71 15.25 31.84 9.11
N TYR A 72 14.43 32.64 8.45
CA TYR A 72 14.84 33.66 7.47
C TYR A 72 14.24 35.01 7.82
#